data_AF-A0A956MX90-F1
#
_entry.id   AF-A0A956MX90-F1
#
_cell.length_a   1.000
_cell.length_b   1.000
_cell.length_c   1.000
_cell.angle_alpha   90.00
_cell.angle_beta   90.00
_cell.angle_gamma   90.00
#
_symmetry.space_group_name_H-M   'P 1'
#
loop_
_entity.id
_entity.type
_entity.pdbx_description
1 polymer ?
#
loop_
_entity_poly.entity_id
_entity_poly.type
_entity_poly.pdbx_seq_one_letter_code
_entity_poly.pdbx_strand_id
1 'polypeptide(L)'
;IINMYYYFFPDNYSQGTLENFLLEGAKIVYSDLLDNVNEYLERVDDKYKESWSRSSENKVKIGCIANIFQPGSANQISIRYDDWISEESIMYSPVIKKFYDFIIDILELK
;
A
#
# COMPACT_ATOMS: atom_id res chain seq x y z
N ILE A 1 20.97 -21.98 -1.07
CA ILE A 1 20.01 -21.33 -0.14
C ILE A 1 18.85 -20.84 -1.01
N ILE A 2 17.68 -21.46 -0.91
CA ILE A 2 16.49 -21.04 -1.68
C ILE A 2 15.92 -19.80 -0.99
N ASN A 3 15.85 -18.70 -1.71
CA ASN A 3 15.35 -17.44 -1.19
C ASN A 3 13.82 -17.51 -1.12
N MET A 4 13.23 -17.44 0.08
CA MET A 4 11.80 -17.69 0.35
C MET A 4 10.82 -16.67 -0.29
N TYR A 5 11.30 -15.76 -1.13
CA TYR A 5 10.49 -14.76 -1.85
C TYR A 5 10.08 -15.20 -3.26
N TYR A 6 10.48 -16.39 -3.69
CA TYR A 6 10.09 -16.93 -5.00
C TYR A 6 8.89 -17.86 -4.86
N TYR A 7 7.79 -17.49 -5.51
CA TYR A 7 6.72 -18.43 -5.82
C TYR A 7 7.13 -19.17 -7.09
N PHE A 8 7.26 -20.49 -7.01
CA PHE A 8 7.41 -21.32 -8.20
C PHE A 8 6.01 -21.57 -8.75
N PHE A 9 5.76 -21.13 -9.97
CA PHE A 9 4.53 -21.51 -10.65
C PHE A 9 4.46 -23.04 -10.76
N PRO A 10 3.25 -23.63 -10.81
CA PRO A 10 3.07 -25.08 -10.90
C PRO A 10 3.69 -25.73 -12.16
N ASP A 11 4.26 -24.93 -13.07
CA ASP A 11 5.03 -25.39 -14.23
C ASP A 11 6.52 -25.68 -13.92
N ASN A 12 7.00 -25.38 -12.71
CA ASN A 12 8.41 -25.52 -12.27
C ASN A 12 9.45 -24.89 -13.21
N TYR A 13 9.02 -24.02 -14.13
CA TYR A 13 9.84 -23.44 -15.18
C TYR A 13 9.80 -21.92 -15.14
N SER A 14 8.63 -21.34 -14.86
CA SER A 14 8.42 -19.89 -14.81
C SER A 14 8.73 -19.33 -13.42
N GLN A 15 9.64 -18.35 -13.37
CA GLN A 15 9.89 -17.58 -12.16
C GLN A 15 8.92 -16.40 -12.05
N GLY A 16 8.45 -16.12 -10.84
CA GLY A 16 7.66 -14.93 -10.55
C GLY A 16 7.40 -14.75 -9.06
N THR A 17 6.52 -13.81 -8.73
CA THR A 17 6.01 -13.61 -7.37
C THR A 17 4.57 -14.08 -7.26
N LEU A 18 4.06 -14.21 -6.03
CA LEU A 18 2.64 -14.50 -5.80
C LEU A 18 1.74 -13.49 -6.52
N GLU A 19 2.13 -12.22 -6.57
CA GLU A 19 1.36 -11.18 -7.22
C GLU A 19 1.29 -11.37 -8.74
N ASN A 20 2.32 -11.94 -9.38
CA ASN A 20 2.22 -12.31 -10.80
C ASN A 20 1.07 -13.30 -11.02
N PHE A 21 0.96 -14.33 -10.17
CA PHE A 21 -0.11 -15.32 -10.26
C PHE A 21 -1.49 -14.71 -9.99
N LEU A 22 -1.61 -13.86 -8.96
CA LEU A 22 -2.87 -13.18 -8.65
C LEU A 22 -3.31 -12.23 -9.76
N LEU A 23 -2.37 -11.55 -10.44
CA LEU A 23 -2.66 -10.68 -11.56
C LEU A 23 -3.20 -11.44 -12.78
N GLU A 24 -2.78 -12.69 -13.02
CA GLU A 24 -3.40 -13.52 -14.07
C GLU A 24 -4.89 -13.76 -13.79
N GLY A 25 -5.26 -14.00 -12.53
CA GLY A 25 -6.67 -14.08 -12.12
C GLY A 25 -7.40 -12.75 -12.26
N ALA A 26 -6.76 -11.65 -11.84
CA ALA A 26 -7.35 -10.30 -11.91
C ALA A 26 -7.64 -9.87 -13.36
N LYS A 27 -6.78 -10.21 -14.33
CA LYS A 27 -7.01 -9.95 -15.76
C LYS A 27 -8.28 -10.60 -16.31
N ILE A 28 -8.77 -11.66 -15.68
CA ILE A 28 -9.96 -12.40 -16.14
C ILE A 28 -11.20 -11.94 -15.37
N VAL A 29 -11.10 -11.82 -14.04
CA VAL A 29 -12.26 -11.64 -13.15
C VAL A 29 -12.47 -10.17 -12.77
N TYR A 30 -11.42 -9.35 -12.78
CA TYR A 30 -11.40 -7.97 -12.29
C TYR A 30 -10.69 -7.03 -13.27
N SER A 31 -10.84 -7.27 -14.58
CA SER A 31 -10.09 -6.55 -15.62
C SER A 31 -10.33 -5.05 -15.57
N ASP A 32 -11.59 -4.65 -15.39
CA ASP A 32 -12.02 -3.26 -15.23
C ASP A 32 -11.36 -2.58 -14.02
N LEU A 33 -11.33 -3.26 -12.86
CA LEU A 33 -10.64 -2.74 -11.67
C LEU A 33 -9.13 -2.67 -11.87
N LEU A 34 -8.53 -3.67 -12.53
CA LEU A 34 -7.11 -3.69 -12.81
C LEU A 34 -6.70 -2.53 -13.73
N ASP A 35 -7.50 -2.24 -14.76
CA ASP A 35 -7.28 -1.11 -15.68
C ASP A 35 -7.35 0.23 -14.93
N ASN A 36 -8.38 0.42 -14.09
CA ASN A 36 -8.49 1.61 -13.24
C ASN A 36 -7.29 1.78 -12.30
N VAL A 37 -6.78 0.68 -11.73
CA VAL A 37 -5.61 0.71 -10.85
C VAL A 37 -4.34 1.04 -11.63
N ASN A 38 -4.18 0.55 -12.85
CA ASN A 38 -3.06 0.93 -13.71
C ASN A 38 -3.10 2.44 -14.02
N GLU A 39 -4.25 2.97 -14.43
CA GLU A 39 -4.42 4.40 -14.68
C GLU A 39 -4.14 5.25 -13.43
N TYR A 40 -4.58 4.79 -12.26
CA TYR A 40 -4.29 5.44 -10.99
C TYR A 40 -2.77 5.52 -10.76
N LEU A 41 -2.05 4.41 -10.93
CA LEU A 41 -0.60 4.35 -10.71
C LEU A 41 0.20 5.20 -11.68
N GLU A 42 -0.26 5.37 -12.91
CA GLU A 42 0.33 6.29 -13.89
C GLU A 42 0.24 7.76 -13.44
N ARG A 43 -0.81 8.12 -12.69
CA ARG A 43 -1.04 9.47 -12.18
C ARG A 43 -0.34 9.76 -10.85
N VAL A 44 0.09 8.72 -10.13
CA VAL A 44 0.85 8.89 -8.88
C VAL A 44 2.26 9.38 -9.20
N ASP A 45 2.67 10.47 -8.57
CA ASP A 45 4.02 11.03 -8.68
C ASP A 45 5.09 10.00 -8.27
N ASP A 46 6.16 9.92 -9.05
CA ASP A 46 7.22 8.93 -8.85
C ASP A 46 7.97 9.10 -7.52
N LYS A 47 7.91 10.28 -6.88
CA LYS A 47 8.47 10.48 -5.53
C LYS A 47 7.88 9.52 -4.50
N TYR A 48 6.63 9.09 -4.68
CA TYR A 48 5.96 8.11 -3.80
C TYR A 48 6.34 6.66 -4.14
N LYS A 49 7.04 6.44 -5.25
CA LYS A 49 7.47 5.14 -5.75
C LYS A 49 8.98 4.94 -5.61
N GLU A 50 9.75 5.93 -5.15
CA GLU A 50 11.22 5.86 -5.08
C GLU A 50 11.74 4.67 -4.25
N SER A 51 11.03 4.29 -3.19
CA SER A 51 11.39 3.16 -2.32
C SER A 51 10.94 1.80 -2.86
N TRP A 52 10.29 1.77 -4.02
CA TRP A 52 9.72 0.54 -4.57
C TRP A 52 10.81 -0.42 -5.04
N SER A 53 10.68 -1.67 -4.61
CA SER A 53 11.43 -2.79 -5.18
C SER A 53 10.85 -3.18 -6.54
N ARG A 54 11.57 -4.05 -7.26
CA ARG A 54 11.10 -4.66 -8.52
C ARG A 54 9.74 -5.36 -8.44
N SER A 55 9.26 -5.71 -7.25
CA SER A 55 7.97 -6.38 -7.02
C SER A 55 6.89 -5.48 -6.41
N SER A 56 7.25 -4.25 -6.03
CA SER A 56 6.34 -3.37 -5.27
C SER A 56 5.14 -2.94 -6.09
N GLU A 57 5.31 -2.67 -7.39
CA GLU A 57 4.20 -2.27 -8.26
C GLU A 57 3.09 -3.33 -8.29
N ASN A 58 3.43 -4.61 -8.50
CA ASN A 58 2.43 -5.69 -8.51
C ASN A 58 1.74 -5.84 -7.14
N LYS A 59 2.47 -5.66 -6.04
CA LYS A 59 1.90 -5.64 -4.69
C LYS A 59 0.91 -4.51 -4.51
N VAL A 60 1.23 -3.33 -5.02
CA VAL A 60 0.35 -2.17 -4.95
C VAL A 60 -0.90 -2.41 -5.79
N LYS A 61 -0.77 -2.97 -7.00
CA LYS A 61 -1.92 -3.31 -7.84
C LYS A 61 -2.91 -4.25 -7.12
N ILE A 62 -2.39 -5.34 -6.55
CA ILE A 62 -3.19 -6.28 -5.77
C ILE A 62 -3.77 -5.60 -4.52
N GLY A 63 -2.99 -4.80 -3.81
CA GLY A 63 -3.43 -4.07 -2.63
C GLY A 63 -4.56 -3.08 -2.91
N CYS A 64 -4.50 -2.34 -4.03
CA CYS A 64 -5.56 -1.44 -4.46
C CYS A 64 -6.86 -2.20 -4.73
N ILE A 65 -6.80 -3.29 -5.48
CA ILE A 65 -7.98 -4.14 -5.74
C ILE A 65 -8.53 -4.72 -4.42
N ALA A 66 -7.66 -5.25 -3.56
CA ALA A 66 -8.05 -5.83 -2.29
C ALA A 66 -8.74 -4.83 -1.36
N ASN A 67 -8.26 -3.58 -1.29
CA ASN A 67 -8.84 -2.53 -0.47
C ASN A 67 -10.26 -2.10 -0.91
N ILE A 68 -10.64 -2.34 -2.18
CA ILE A 68 -12.02 -2.12 -2.64
C ILE A 68 -12.96 -3.14 -2.00
N PHE A 69 -12.53 -4.40 -1.91
CA PHE A 69 -13.33 -5.48 -1.32
C PHE A 69 -13.26 -5.49 0.21
N GLN A 70 -12.13 -5.09 0.79
CA GLN A 70 -11.84 -5.14 2.22
C GLN A 70 -11.30 -3.77 2.67
N PRO A 71 -12.16 -2.75 2.79
CA PRO A 71 -11.73 -1.42 3.16
C PRO A 71 -11.14 -1.41 4.57
N GLY A 72 -9.97 -0.77 4.70
CA GLY A 72 -9.31 -0.54 5.98
C GLY A 72 -8.26 -1.58 6.38
N SER A 73 -8.02 -2.63 5.59
CA SER A 73 -7.01 -3.65 5.89
C SER A 73 -5.59 -3.08 6.03
N ALA A 74 -5.25 -2.03 5.28
CA ALA A 74 -3.95 -1.37 5.36
C ALA A 74 -3.88 -0.22 6.40
N ASN A 75 -5.02 0.26 6.89
CA ASN A 75 -5.07 1.50 7.68
C ASN A 75 -4.25 1.40 8.98
N GLN A 76 -4.34 0.29 9.71
CA GLN A 76 -3.61 0.15 10.99
C GLN A 76 -2.09 0.15 10.80
N ILE A 77 -1.61 -0.51 9.75
CA ILE A 77 -0.17 -0.52 9.42
C ILE A 77 0.25 0.89 9.01
N SER A 78 -0.55 1.53 8.17
CA SER A 78 -0.26 2.87 7.67
C SER A 78 -0.26 3.92 8.78
N ILE A 79 -1.24 3.89 9.70
CA ILE A 79 -1.27 4.77 10.89
C ILE A 79 -0.01 4.61 11.76
N ARG A 80 0.58 3.40 11.82
CA ARG A 80 1.76 3.12 12.64
C ARG A 80 3.05 3.62 12.00
N TYR A 81 3.18 3.51 10.68
CA TYR A 81 4.47 3.67 9.99
C TYR A 81 4.53 4.87 9.06
N ASP A 82 3.39 5.47 8.72
CA ASP A 82 3.32 6.59 7.79
C ASP A 82 2.91 7.89 8.50
N ASP A 83 3.21 9.01 7.83
CA ASP A 83 3.18 10.37 8.39
C ASP A 83 1.78 11.02 8.40
N TRP A 84 0.74 10.28 8.82
CA TRP A 84 -0.63 10.79 8.93
C TRP A 84 -0.77 11.91 9.96
N ILE A 85 0.02 11.84 11.04
CA ILE A 85 0.12 12.85 12.10
C ILE A 85 1.58 13.34 12.14
N SER A 86 1.95 14.16 11.16
CA SER A 86 3.25 14.81 11.00
C SER A 86 3.24 16.27 11.45
N GLU A 87 4.42 16.89 11.58
CA GLU A 87 4.55 18.34 11.84
C GLU A 87 3.73 19.19 10.87
N GLU A 88 3.76 18.84 9.58
CA GLU A 88 3.01 19.52 8.53
C GLU A 88 1.50 19.37 8.76
N SER A 89 1.02 18.15 9.01
CA SER A 89 -0.40 17.90 9.26
C SER A 89 -0.90 18.59 10.55
N ILE A 90 -0.06 18.67 11.58
CA ILE A 90 -0.35 19.38 12.84
C ILE A 90 -0.39 20.90 12.58
N MET A 91 0.51 21.42 11.74
CA MET A 91 0.57 22.84 11.42
C MET A 91 -0.66 23.30 10.63
N TYR A 92 -1.10 22.51 9.66
CA TYR A 92 -2.13 22.93 8.70
C TYR A 92 -3.54 22.38 8.97
N SER A 93 -3.70 21.35 9.81
CA SER A 93 -5.03 20.81 10.17
C SER A 93 -5.38 21.08 11.64
N PRO A 94 -6.35 21.98 11.92
CA PRO A 94 -6.78 22.26 13.28
C PRO A 94 -7.32 21.04 14.03
N VAL A 95 -7.93 20.09 13.31
CA VAL A 95 -8.47 18.86 13.92
C VAL A 95 -7.33 17.94 14.37
N ILE A 96 -6.30 17.78 13.53
CA ILE A 96 -5.13 16.97 13.88
C ILE A 96 -4.36 17.63 15.02
N LYS A 97 -4.17 18.96 14.97
CA LYS A 97 -3.53 19.70 16.06
C LYS A 97 -4.25 19.49 17.39
N LYS A 98 -5.57 19.65 17.41
CA LYS A 98 -6.38 19.47 18.63
C LYS A 98 -6.24 18.05 19.19
N PHE A 99 -6.23 17.04 18.32
CA PHE A 99 -6.00 15.65 18.74
C PHE A 99 -4.59 15.46 19.30
N TYR A 100 -3.57 15.97 18.62
CA TYR A 100 -2.18 15.91 19.07
C TYR A 100 -1.99 16.56 20.45
N ASP A 101 -2.45 17.80 20.61
CA ASP A 101 -2.35 18.54 21.88
C ASP A 101 -3.01 17.77 23.03
N PHE A 102 -4.18 17.17 22.78
CA PHE A 102 -4.88 16.32 23.76
C PHE A 102 -4.07 15.09 24.18
N ILE A 103 -3.42 14.41 23.24
CA ILE A 103 -2.58 13.25 23.55
C ILE A 103 -1.34 13.67 24.36
N ILE A 104 -0.68 14.76 23.99
CA ILE A 104 0.49 15.29 24.72
C ILE A 104 0.11 15.69 26.15
N ASP A 105 -1.04 16.35 26.32
CA ASP A 105 -1.55 16.72 27.64
C ASP A 105 -1.85 15.49 28.52
N ILE A 106 -2.44 14.42 27.94
CA ILE A 106 -2.70 13.17 28.68
C ILE A 106 -1.41 12.46 29.09
N LEU A 107 -0.40 12.47 28.23
CA LEU A 107 0.86 11.76 28.46
C LEU A 107 1.85 12.55 29.33
N GLU A 108 1.47 13.76 29.76
CA GLU A 108 2.32 14.69 30.53
C GLU A 108 3.67 15.00 29.85
N LEU A 109 3.74 14.89 28.52
CA LEU A 109 4.97 15.06 27.73
C LEU A 109 5.30 16.54 27.46
N LYS A 110 5.02 17.43 28.41
CA LYS A 110 5.27 18.87 28.28
C LYS A 110 6.75 19.22 28.23
#